data_AF-A0A954PVQ9-F1
#
_entry.id   AF-A0A954PVQ9-F1
#
_cell.length_a   1.000
_cell.length_b   1.000
_cell.length_c   1.000
_cell.angle_alpha   90.00
_cell.angle_beta   90.00
_cell.angle_gamma   90.00
#
_symmetry.space_group_name_H-M   'P 1'
#
loop_
_entity.id
_entity.type
_entity.pdbx_description
1 polymer ?
#
loop_
_entity_poly.entity_id
_entity_poly.type
_entity_poly.pdbx_seq_one_letter_code
_entity_poly.pdbx_strand_id
1 'polypeptide(L)'
;QMNTGFNLMKGGPRQAMKNFRAHGLRIYGTFIFGYDHDTPDTFRQTMEFAQSEGLFIGAFNHITPFPGTPLYQRMKNAGRLLFENWWNDPTYRYNMIPFSPARMSPQELADLCVRARREFYGWPSIARRSMHRVNWRDPWMWMNYWMINAMHQKDVSGRNGLPLGDANWRGQILQSEHACDVDELLSTPITAKIG
;
A
#
# COMPACT_ATOMS: atom_id res chain seq x y z
N GLN A 1 -9.07 4.65 -11.89
CA GLN A 1 -9.70 4.70 -10.56
C GLN A 1 -10.27 3.32 -10.33
N MET A 2 -10.01 2.70 -9.18
CA MET A 2 -10.66 1.42 -8.88
C MET A 2 -12.14 1.73 -8.66
N ASN A 3 -13.00 1.23 -9.57
CA ASN A 3 -14.45 1.35 -9.48
C ASN A 3 -15.04 0.09 -8.84
N THR A 4 -14.40 -0.40 -7.78
CA THR A 4 -14.98 -1.42 -6.91
C THR A 4 -15.84 -0.68 -5.90
N GLY A 5 -17.17 -0.94 -5.93
CA GLY A 5 -18.05 -0.43 -4.88
C GLY A 5 -17.49 -0.84 -3.52
N PHE A 6 -17.26 0.14 -2.64
CA PHE A 6 -16.89 -0.16 -1.27
C PHE A 6 -17.98 -1.06 -0.69
N ASN A 7 -17.62 -2.25 -0.21
CA ASN A 7 -18.51 -3.09 0.59
C ASN A 7 -18.71 -2.41 1.95
N LEU A 8 -19.47 -1.31 1.94
CA LEU A 8 -19.97 -0.66 3.12
C LEU A 8 -21.08 -1.58 3.62
N MET A 9 -20.72 -2.50 4.53
CA MET A 9 -21.69 -3.06 5.48
C MET A 9 -22.60 -1.91 5.91
N LYS A 10 -23.92 -2.09 5.86
CA LYS A 10 -25.02 -1.10 5.83
C LYS A 10 -24.90 0.23 6.64
N GLY A 11 -23.89 0.43 7.50
CA GLY A 11 -23.54 1.67 8.21
C GLY A 11 -22.14 2.26 7.96
N GLY A 12 -21.41 1.83 6.92
CA GLY A 12 -20.12 2.42 6.54
C GLY A 12 -18.91 1.98 7.40
N PRO A 13 -17.71 2.55 7.15
CA PRO A 13 -16.47 2.07 7.77
C PRO A 13 -16.47 2.26 9.29
N ARG A 14 -16.98 3.39 9.78
CA ARG A 14 -17.07 3.68 11.23
C ARG A 14 -17.94 2.67 11.97
N GLN A 15 -19.06 2.24 11.38
CA GLN A 15 -19.93 1.24 12.00
C GLN A 15 -19.28 -0.15 12.03
N ALA A 16 -18.59 -0.54 10.95
CA ALA A 16 -17.81 -1.77 10.93
C ALA A 16 -16.72 -1.76 12.01
N MET A 17 -15.99 -0.65 12.14
CA MET A 17 -14.97 -0.47 13.19
C MET A 17 -15.57 -0.54 14.59
N LYS A 18 -16.74 0.07 14.82
CA LYS A 18 -17.45 -0.02 16.11
C LYS A 18 -17.81 -1.47 16.44
N ASN A 19 -18.30 -2.24 15.45
CA ASN A 19 -18.63 -3.64 15.64
C ASN A 19 -17.39 -4.49 15.95
N PHE A 20 -16.28 -4.29 15.24
CA PHE A 20 -15.02 -4.96 15.53
C PHE A 20 -14.55 -4.69 16.96
N ARG A 21 -14.60 -3.42 17.39
CA ARG A 21 -14.23 -3.02 18.75
C ARG A 21 -15.12 -3.64 19.82
N ALA A 22 -16.42 -3.74 19.57
CA ALA A 22 -17.36 -4.39 20.50
C ALA A 22 -16.99 -5.86 20.77
N HIS A 23 -16.42 -6.54 19.77
CA HIS A 23 -15.97 -7.93 19.87
C HIS A 23 -14.48 -8.07 20.24
N GLY A 24 -13.80 -6.97 20.62
CA GLY A 24 -12.38 -7.00 20.97
C GLY A 24 -11.44 -7.24 19.79
N LEU A 25 -11.92 -7.06 18.56
CA LEU A 25 -11.12 -7.21 17.34
C LEU A 25 -10.30 -5.94 17.08
N ARG A 26 -9.01 -6.17 16.84
CA ARG A 26 -8.02 -5.15 16.47
C ARG A 26 -8.01 -4.96 14.96
N ILE A 27 -7.64 -3.76 14.54
CA ILE A 27 -7.79 -3.35 13.15
C ILE A 27 -6.41 -3.18 12.53
N TYR A 28 -6.20 -3.87 11.42
CA TYR A 28 -5.11 -3.60 10.48
C TYR A 28 -5.66 -2.73 9.34
N GLY A 29 -5.13 -1.53 9.18
CA GLY A 29 -5.52 -0.62 8.10
C GLY A 29 -4.52 -0.64 6.95
N THR A 30 -5.00 -0.83 5.72
CA THR A 30 -4.19 -0.68 4.51
C THR A 30 -4.64 0.56 3.74
N PHE A 31 -3.70 1.45 3.47
CA PHE A 31 -3.92 2.71 2.79
C PHE A 31 -3.08 2.75 1.52
N ILE A 32 -3.72 3.16 0.43
CA ILE A 32 -3.13 3.19 -0.90
C ILE A 32 -3.27 4.61 -1.45
N PHE A 33 -2.14 5.22 -1.83
CA PHE A 33 -2.06 6.61 -2.31
C PHE A 33 -1.59 6.70 -3.76
N GLY A 34 -1.78 7.86 -4.39
CA GLY A 34 -1.36 8.15 -5.76
C GLY A 34 -2.52 8.16 -6.76
N TYR A 35 -3.76 8.15 -6.27
CA TYR A 35 -4.93 8.44 -7.10
C TYR A 35 -4.91 9.89 -7.58
N ASP A 36 -5.64 10.17 -8.66
CA ASP A 36 -5.62 11.47 -9.35
C ASP A 36 -6.13 12.64 -8.47
N HIS A 37 -6.84 12.33 -7.38
CA HIS A 37 -7.35 13.31 -6.42
C HIS A 37 -6.53 13.41 -5.14
N ASP A 38 -5.58 12.50 -4.91
CA ASP A 38 -4.77 12.52 -3.70
C ASP A 38 -3.88 13.75 -3.67
N THR A 39 -3.80 14.38 -2.50
CA THR A 39 -2.95 15.53 -2.23
C THR A 39 -2.10 15.24 -0.98
N PRO A 40 -1.08 16.06 -0.69
CA PRO A 40 -0.35 15.94 0.58
C PRO A 40 -1.28 15.97 1.82
N ASP A 41 -2.39 16.73 1.76
CA ASP A 41 -3.40 16.73 2.82
C ASP A 41 -4.07 15.38 3.04
N THR A 42 -4.25 14.56 2.00
CA THR A 42 -4.79 13.20 2.10
C THR A 42 -3.95 12.33 3.03
N PHE A 43 -2.61 12.48 2.99
CA PHE A 43 -1.71 11.76 3.89
C PHE A 43 -1.91 12.18 5.34
N ARG A 44 -2.00 13.50 5.59
CA ARG A 44 -2.24 14.05 6.93
C ARG A 44 -3.56 13.55 7.51
N GLN A 45 -4.65 13.65 6.75
CA GLN A 45 -5.97 13.18 7.17
C GLN A 45 -5.97 11.68 7.46
N THR A 46 -5.31 10.89 6.61
CA THR A 46 -5.19 9.44 6.80
C THR A 46 -4.39 9.11 8.06
N MET A 47 -3.33 9.85 8.34
CA MET A 47 -2.50 9.68 9.52
C MET A 47 -3.25 10.02 10.81
N GLU A 48 -3.93 11.17 10.83
CA GLU A 48 -4.80 11.60 11.94
C GLU A 48 -5.88 10.56 12.22
N PHE A 49 -6.52 10.03 11.17
CA PHE A 49 -7.49 8.95 11.29
C PHE A 49 -6.85 7.68 11.87
N ALA A 50 -5.74 7.21 11.31
CA ALA A 50 -5.08 5.99 11.74
C ALA A 50 -4.61 6.02 13.21
N GLN A 51 -4.12 7.18 13.67
CA GLN A 51 -3.72 7.40 15.06
C GLN A 51 -4.91 7.54 16.00
N SER A 52 -5.91 8.36 15.64
CA SER A 52 -7.09 8.61 16.49
C SER A 52 -7.94 7.36 16.68
N GLU A 53 -8.06 6.54 15.64
CA GLU A 53 -8.81 5.30 15.68
C GLU A 53 -8.00 4.12 16.30
N GLY A 54 -6.77 4.38 16.75
CA GLY A 54 -5.97 3.39 17.47
C GLY A 54 -5.71 2.11 16.68
N LEU A 55 -5.45 2.23 15.37
CA LEU A 55 -5.16 1.06 14.54
C LEU A 55 -4.00 0.26 15.15
N PHE A 56 -4.07 -1.07 15.06
CA PHE A 56 -3.08 -1.94 15.69
C PHE A 56 -1.77 -1.98 14.88
N ILE A 57 -1.92 -2.13 13.57
CA ILE A 57 -0.88 -2.03 12.55
C ILE A 57 -1.44 -1.29 11.33
N GLY A 58 -0.55 -0.77 10.48
CA GLY A 58 -0.92 0.03 9.32
C GLY A 58 0.06 -0.15 8.15
N ALA A 59 -0.47 -0.23 6.94
CA ALA A 59 0.33 -0.20 5.71
C ALA A 59 0.00 1.05 4.91
N PHE A 60 1.05 1.78 4.54
CA PHE A 60 0.97 3.01 3.76
C PHE A 60 1.80 2.79 2.50
N ASN A 61 1.11 2.57 1.38
CA ASN A 61 1.72 2.22 0.10
C ASN A 61 1.17 3.12 -1.01
N HIS A 62 1.90 3.21 -2.11
CA HIS A 62 1.39 3.86 -3.32
C HIS A 62 0.68 2.84 -4.22
N ILE A 63 -0.19 3.32 -5.12
CA ILE A 63 -0.69 2.52 -6.24
C ILE A 63 0.49 2.17 -7.14
N THR A 64 0.47 0.96 -7.66
CA THR A 64 1.43 0.51 -8.66
C THR A 64 0.64 -0.02 -9.86
N PRO A 65 0.75 0.61 -11.05
CA PRO A 65 0.13 0.11 -12.27
C PRO A 65 0.84 -1.17 -12.74
N PHE A 66 0.28 -2.32 -12.40
CA PHE A 66 0.78 -3.62 -12.89
C PHE A 66 0.33 -3.89 -14.32
N PRO A 67 1.16 -4.54 -15.16
CA PRO A 67 0.77 -4.94 -16.51
C PRO A 67 -0.51 -5.79 -16.48
N GLY A 68 -1.37 -5.63 -17.49
CA GLY A 68 -2.67 -6.30 -17.56
C GLY A 68 -3.78 -5.66 -16.72
N THR A 69 -3.48 -4.66 -15.88
CA THR A 69 -4.52 -3.96 -15.11
C THR A 69 -5.15 -2.79 -15.89
N PRO A 70 -6.45 -2.48 -15.66
CA PRO A 70 -7.07 -1.28 -16.22
C PRO A 70 -6.35 0.02 -15.84
N LEU A 71 -5.71 0.04 -14.65
CA LEU A 71 -4.91 1.18 -14.20
C LEU A 71 -3.68 1.38 -15.10
N TYR A 72 -2.97 0.30 -15.46
CA TYR A 72 -1.80 0.37 -16.34
C TYR A 72 -2.19 0.87 -17.73
N GLN A 73 -3.24 0.32 -18.34
CA GLN A 73 -3.71 0.78 -19.65
C GLN A 73 -4.10 2.26 -19.63
N ARG A 74 -4.78 2.71 -18.57
CA ARG A 74 -5.12 4.12 -18.41
C ARG A 74 -3.88 5.02 -18.29
N MET A 75 -2.86 4.61 -17.53
CA MET A 75 -1.62 5.39 -17.39
C MET A 75 -0.81 5.40 -18.68
N LYS A 76 -0.79 4.28 -19.42
CA LYS A 76 -0.16 4.16 -20.74
C LYS A 76 -0.82 5.11 -21.74
N ASN A 77 -2.14 5.03 -21.88
CA ASN A 77 -2.91 5.87 -22.81
C ASN A 77 -2.83 7.36 -22.47
N ALA A 78 -2.69 7.70 -21.20
CA ALA A 78 -2.52 9.07 -20.75
C ALA A 78 -1.08 9.60 -20.88
N GLY A 79 -0.13 8.79 -21.38
CA GLY A 79 1.29 9.18 -21.48
C GLY A 79 1.95 9.43 -20.12
N ARG A 80 1.46 8.78 -19.06
CA ARG A 80 1.89 9.02 -17.67
C ARG A 80 2.82 7.95 -17.13
N LEU A 81 3.11 6.88 -17.88
CA LEU A 81 4.10 5.89 -17.47
C LEU A 81 5.52 6.48 -17.60
N LEU A 82 6.34 6.31 -16.57
CA LEU A 82 7.73 6.78 -16.55
C LEU A 82 8.72 5.73 -17.05
N PHE A 83 8.25 4.49 -17.15
CA PHE A 83 8.99 3.33 -17.61
C PHE A 83 8.07 2.54 -18.55
N GLU A 84 8.62 1.98 -19.62
CA GLU A 84 7.84 1.09 -20.49
C GLU A 84 7.48 -0.21 -19.75
N ASN A 85 8.50 -0.90 -19.22
CA ASN A 85 8.39 -2.16 -18.49
C ASN A 85 9.09 -2.06 -17.12
N TRP A 86 8.55 -1.26 -16.20
CA TRP A 86 9.18 -0.99 -14.89
C TRP A 86 9.54 -2.26 -14.10
N TRP A 87 8.83 -3.38 -14.29
CA TRP A 87 9.08 -4.64 -13.59
C TRP A 87 10.34 -5.37 -14.08
N ASN A 88 10.82 -5.06 -15.28
CA ASN A 88 12.05 -5.60 -15.87
C ASN A 88 13.16 -4.55 -15.97
N ASP A 89 12.91 -3.32 -15.52
CA ASP A 89 13.87 -2.24 -15.63
C ASP A 89 14.95 -2.36 -14.53
N PRO A 90 16.24 -2.49 -14.90
CA PRO A 90 17.33 -2.66 -13.94
C PRO A 90 17.61 -1.41 -13.10
N THR A 91 17.03 -0.26 -13.44
CA THR A 91 17.13 1.00 -12.68
C THR A 91 15.98 1.17 -11.69
N TYR A 92 14.89 0.41 -11.83
CA TYR A 92 13.75 0.49 -10.92
C TYR A 92 14.10 -0.09 -9.55
N ARG A 93 13.66 0.59 -8.49
CA ARG A 93 13.91 0.24 -7.09
C ARG A 93 12.61 0.19 -6.30
N TYR A 94 12.62 -0.52 -5.19
CA TYR A 94 11.50 -0.59 -4.25
C TYR A 94 11.10 0.81 -3.76
N ASN A 95 9.79 1.08 -3.73
CA ASN A 95 9.13 2.38 -3.50
C ASN A 95 9.30 3.44 -4.62
N MET A 96 9.95 3.14 -5.75
CA MET A 96 9.85 4.04 -6.90
C MET A 96 8.43 4.04 -7.45
N ILE A 97 8.00 5.18 -7.97
CA ILE A 97 6.68 5.32 -8.59
C ILE A 97 6.86 5.19 -10.11
N PRO A 98 6.26 4.18 -10.78
CA PRO A 98 6.49 3.93 -12.20
C PRO A 98 5.64 4.82 -13.13
N PHE A 99 4.92 5.80 -12.57
CA PHE A 99 4.04 6.69 -13.31
C PHE A 99 4.07 8.10 -12.71
N SER A 100 3.61 9.09 -13.47
CA SER A 100 3.48 10.49 -13.05
C SER A 100 2.11 10.73 -12.38
N PRO A 101 2.04 11.00 -11.06
CA PRO A 101 0.79 11.37 -10.39
C PRO A 101 0.26 12.72 -10.88
N ALA A 102 -1.05 12.98 -10.72
CA ALA A 102 -1.68 14.16 -11.31
C ALA A 102 -1.41 15.46 -10.53
N ARG A 103 -1.14 15.38 -9.23
CA ARG A 103 -1.09 16.53 -8.30
C ARG A 103 0.20 16.65 -7.49
N MET A 104 1.16 15.75 -7.72
CA MET A 104 2.43 15.70 -6.99
C MET A 104 3.48 15.00 -7.87
N SER A 105 4.75 15.24 -7.57
CA SER A 105 5.81 14.52 -8.29
C SER A 105 5.87 13.04 -7.86
N PRO A 106 6.40 12.14 -8.71
CA PRO A 106 6.66 10.74 -8.35
C PRO A 106 7.50 10.62 -7.07
N GLN A 107 8.55 11.44 -6.96
CA GLN A 107 9.44 11.46 -5.79
C GLN A 107 8.70 11.92 -4.53
N GLU A 108 7.90 12.98 -4.64
CA GLU A 108 7.09 13.49 -3.54
C GLU A 108 6.10 12.45 -3.03
N LEU A 109 5.43 11.72 -3.92
CA LEU A 109 4.54 10.62 -3.53
C LEU A 109 5.28 9.52 -2.75
N ALA A 110 6.45 9.11 -3.23
CA ALA A 110 7.29 8.11 -2.55
C ALA A 110 7.71 8.61 -1.14
N ASP A 111 8.18 9.86 -1.05
CA ASP A 111 8.62 10.46 0.20
C ASP A 111 7.48 10.62 1.21
N LEU A 112 6.27 10.99 0.75
CA LEU A 112 5.07 11.06 1.58
C LEU A 112 4.67 9.68 2.11
N CYS A 113 4.75 8.62 1.30
CA CYS A 113 4.49 7.26 1.77
C CYS A 113 5.49 6.82 2.85
N VAL A 114 6.78 7.09 2.65
CA VAL A 114 7.84 6.78 3.63
C VAL A 114 7.64 7.60 4.91
N ARG A 115 7.33 8.90 4.78
CA ARG A 115 7.04 9.78 5.92
C ARG A 115 5.85 9.29 6.72
N ALA A 116 4.74 8.96 6.05
CA ALA A 116 3.56 8.43 6.72
C ALA A 116 3.87 7.15 7.51
N ARG A 117 4.65 6.24 6.91
CA ARG A 117 5.07 5.01 7.60
C ARG A 117 5.93 5.32 8.84
N ARG A 118 6.91 6.22 8.72
CA ARG A 118 7.78 6.68 9.82
C ARG A 118 6.99 7.34 10.94
N GLU A 119 6.00 8.16 10.60
CA GLU A 119 5.14 8.82 11.58
C GLU A 119 4.26 7.81 12.31
N PHE A 120 3.61 6.90 11.59
CA PHE A 120 2.72 5.90 12.18
C PHE A 120 3.44 4.94 13.14
N TYR A 121 4.64 4.49 12.77
CA TYR A 121 5.49 3.63 13.60
C TYR A 121 6.49 4.41 14.47
N GLY A 122 6.36 5.74 14.56
CA GLY A 122 7.13 6.54 15.51
C GLY A 122 6.68 6.26 16.94
N TRP A 123 7.62 6.27 17.90
CA TRP A 123 7.32 6.02 19.31
C TRP A 123 6.17 6.87 19.88
N PRO A 124 6.04 8.17 19.57
CA PRO A 124 4.89 8.96 20.02
C PRO A 124 3.54 8.43 19.51
N SER A 125 3.47 8.07 18.22
CA SER A 125 2.26 7.48 17.62
C SER A 125 1.97 6.10 18.23
N ILE A 126 2.98 5.25 18.39
CA ILE A 126 2.84 3.93 19.02
C ILE A 126 2.29 4.07 20.44
N ALA A 127 2.85 4.96 21.25
CA ALA A 127 2.39 5.21 22.62
C ALA A 127 0.95 5.73 22.65
N ARG A 128 0.62 6.72 21.80
CA ARG A 128 -0.74 7.26 21.67
C ARG A 128 -1.76 6.17 21.31
N ARG A 129 -1.44 5.35 20.31
CA ARG A 129 -2.31 4.26 19.85
C ARG A 129 -2.40 3.12 20.87
N SER A 130 -1.36 2.87 21.67
CA SER A 130 -1.40 1.84 22.72
C SER A 130 -2.42 2.15 23.81
N MET A 131 -2.62 3.45 24.12
CA MET A 131 -3.62 3.93 25.08
C MET A 131 -5.06 3.87 24.56
N HIS A 132 -5.27 3.52 23.29
CA HIS A 132 -6.62 3.33 22.76
C HIS A 132 -7.27 2.08 23.39
N ARG A 133 -8.53 2.19 23.83
CA ARG A 133 -9.25 1.15 24.60
C ARG A 133 -9.21 -0.24 23.97
N VAL A 134 -9.22 -0.34 22.65
CA VAL A 134 -9.16 -1.63 21.93
C VAL A 134 -7.80 -2.33 22.10
N ASN A 135 -6.73 -1.58 22.34
CA ASN A 135 -5.36 -2.09 22.39
C ASN A 135 -4.95 -2.47 23.82
N TRP A 136 -5.29 -1.66 24.84
CA TRP A 136 -4.86 -1.90 26.22
C TRP A 136 -5.77 -2.81 27.06
N ARG A 137 -7.03 -3.03 26.67
CA ARG A 137 -8.00 -3.79 27.51
C ARG A 137 -7.62 -5.26 27.75
N ASP A 138 -6.72 -5.81 26.95
CA ASP A 138 -6.23 -7.18 27.04
C ASP A 138 -4.70 -7.13 27.21
N PRO A 139 -4.15 -7.52 28.38
CA PRO A 139 -2.72 -7.43 28.67
C PRO A 139 -1.84 -8.24 27.71
N TRP A 140 -2.30 -9.42 27.30
CA TRP A 140 -1.55 -10.28 26.37
C TRP A 140 -1.42 -9.61 25.01
N MET A 141 -2.51 -9.05 24.52
CA MET A 141 -2.51 -8.37 23.24
C MET A 141 -1.83 -7.00 23.29
N TRP A 142 -1.85 -6.33 24.44
CA TRP A 142 -1.10 -5.09 24.65
C TRP A 142 0.42 -5.34 24.63
N MET A 143 0.89 -6.46 25.19
CA MET A 143 2.28 -6.90 25.03
C MET A 143 2.62 -7.16 23.55
N ASN A 144 1.76 -7.92 22.84
CA ASN A 144 1.93 -8.18 21.40
C ASN A 144 1.95 -6.89 20.58
N TYR A 145 1.10 -5.92 20.92
CA TYR A 145 1.07 -4.61 20.29
C TYR A 145 2.45 -3.95 20.31
N TRP A 146 3.08 -3.88 21.48
CA TRP A 146 4.39 -3.25 21.64
C TRP A 146 5.48 -4.02 20.89
N MET A 147 5.48 -5.35 20.97
CA MET A 147 6.45 -6.18 20.24
C MET A 147 6.35 -5.96 18.73
N ILE A 148 5.15 -6.08 18.16
CA ILE A 148 4.91 -5.95 16.73
C ILE A 148 5.23 -4.53 16.25
N ASN A 149 4.81 -3.51 16.99
CA ASN A 149 5.08 -2.12 16.60
C ASN A 149 6.56 -1.75 16.75
N ALA A 150 7.29 -2.31 17.73
CA ALA A 150 8.73 -2.14 17.85
C ALA A 150 9.49 -2.81 16.69
N MET A 151 9.05 -4.00 16.25
CA MET A 151 9.59 -4.65 15.05
C MET A 151 9.35 -3.80 13.80
N HIS A 152 8.14 -3.30 13.59
CA HIS A 152 7.85 -2.41 12.46
C HIS A 152 8.59 -1.07 12.53
N GLN A 153 8.84 -0.53 13.73
CA GLN A 153 9.63 0.69 13.90
C GLN A 153 11.08 0.48 13.43
N LYS A 154 11.67 -0.68 13.72
CA LYS A 154 13.00 -1.06 13.22
C LYS A 154 13.00 -1.27 11.70
N ASP A 155 11.95 -1.89 11.16
CA ASP A 155 11.82 -2.19 9.73
C ASP A 155 11.49 -0.97 8.86
N VAL A 156 11.01 0.14 9.45
CA VAL A 156 10.40 1.26 8.73
C VAL A 156 11.31 1.87 7.66
N SER A 157 12.63 1.80 7.87
CA SER A 157 13.64 2.34 6.97
C SER A 157 14.36 1.26 6.14
N GLY A 158 14.16 -0.02 6.43
CA GLY A 158 15.04 -1.10 5.94
C GLY A 158 14.81 -1.54 4.50
N ARG A 159 13.67 -1.19 3.88
CA ARG A 159 13.28 -1.71 2.55
C ARG A 159 13.34 -0.68 1.43
N ASN A 160 13.56 0.60 1.73
CA ASN A 160 13.51 1.66 0.73
C ASN A 160 14.72 1.59 -0.22
N GLY A 161 14.48 1.60 -1.54
CA GLY A 161 15.56 1.66 -2.53
C GLY A 161 16.25 0.32 -2.85
N LEU A 162 15.74 -0.82 -2.35
CA LEU A 162 16.26 -2.13 -2.75
C LEU A 162 15.95 -2.42 -4.23
N PRO A 163 16.84 -3.11 -4.96
CA PRO A 163 16.54 -3.57 -6.31
C PRO A 163 15.37 -4.57 -6.29
N LEU A 164 14.64 -4.66 -7.41
CA LEU A 164 13.69 -5.76 -7.59
C LEU A 164 14.47 -7.06 -7.82
N GLY A 165 14.04 -8.13 -7.15
CA GLY A 165 14.71 -9.44 -7.20
C GLY A 165 15.88 -9.57 -6.22
N ASP A 166 16.63 -10.65 -6.37
CA ASP A 166 17.84 -10.90 -5.56
C ASP A 166 19.05 -10.27 -6.27
N ALA A 167 19.70 -9.32 -5.62
CA ALA A 167 20.88 -8.64 -6.14
C ALA A 167 22.07 -9.60 -6.39
N ASN A 168 22.07 -10.76 -5.73
CA ASN A 168 23.11 -11.77 -5.87
C ASN A 168 22.79 -12.82 -6.94
N TRP A 169 21.58 -12.77 -7.52
CA TRP A 169 21.17 -13.74 -8.53
C TRP A 169 21.81 -13.42 -9.88
N ARG A 170 22.53 -14.39 -10.43
CA ARG A 170 23.26 -14.31 -11.71
C ARG A 170 22.77 -15.33 -12.75
N GLY A 171 21.64 -15.98 -12.49
CA GLY A 171 21.08 -16.98 -13.39
C GLY A 171 20.54 -16.35 -14.67
N GLN A 172 20.21 -17.19 -15.66
CA GLN A 172 19.45 -16.74 -16.82
C GLN A 172 17.96 -16.72 -16.44
N ILE A 173 17.21 -15.69 -16.84
CA ILE A 173 15.77 -15.66 -16.57
C ILE A 173 15.16 -16.76 -17.43
N LEU A 174 14.73 -17.85 -16.79
CA LEU A 174 14.08 -18.95 -17.48
C LEU A 174 12.74 -18.44 -18.02
N GLN A 175 12.61 -18.41 -19.33
CA GLN A 175 11.35 -18.12 -19.98
C GLN A 175 10.42 -19.31 -19.69
N SER A 176 9.31 -19.07 -18.99
CA SER A 176 8.37 -20.16 -18.72
C SER A 176 7.78 -20.64 -20.05
N GLU A 177 7.78 -21.95 -20.28
CA GLU A 177 7.18 -22.58 -21.47
C GLU A 177 5.67 -22.25 -21.64
N HIS A 178 5.05 -21.73 -20.59
CA HIS A 178 3.64 -21.36 -20.52
C HIS A 178 3.41 -19.85 -20.41
N ALA A 179 4.44 -19.02 -20.67
CA ALA A 179 4.23 -17.58 -20.79
C ALA A 179 3.43 -17.33 -22.07
N CYS A 180 2.11 -17.12 -21.95
CA CYS A 180 1.36 -16.44 -23.00
C CYS A 180 2.11 -15.15 -23.34
N ASP A 181 2.17 -14.84 -24.62
CA ASP A 181 2.85 -13.63 -25.09
C ASP A 181 2.28 -12.42 -24.33
N VAL A 182 3.15 -11.54 -23.84
CA VAL A 182 2.70 -10.44 -22.98
C VAL A 182 1.75 -9.53 -23.76
N ASP A 183 1.95 -9.42 -25.07
CA ASP A 183 1.04 -8.74 -25.99
C ASP A 183 -0.31 -9.46 -26.15
N GLU A 184 -0.36 -10.79 -26.01
CA GLU A 184 -1.59 -11.59 -26.02
C GLU A 184 -2.39 -11.42 -24.71
N LEU A 185 -1.71 -11.36 -23.57
CA LEU A 185 -2.33 -11.07 -22.26
C LEU A 185 -2.81 -9.61 -22.11
N LEU A 186 -2.16 -8.66 -22.79
CA LEU A 186 -2.54 -7.25 -22.79
C LEU A 186 -3.64 -6.92 -23.80
N SER A 187 -3.86 -7.77 -24.80
CA SER A 187 -4.87 -7.59 -25.86
C SER A 187 -6.20 -8.33 -25.61
N THR A 188 -6.24 -9.32 -24.70
CA THR A 188 -7.48 -10.04 -24.37
C THR A 188 -8.35 -9.27 -23.36
N PRO A 189 -9.62 -8.97 -23.67
CA PRO A 189 -10.56 -8.41 -22.70
C PRO A 189 -10.80 -9.38 -21.52
N ILE A 190 -10.80 -8.84 -20.30
CA ILE A 190 -10.97 -9.59 -19.02
C ILE A 190 -12.30 -10.38 -18.97
N THR A 191 -13.28 -10.10 -19.83
CA THR A 191 -14.58 -10.75 -19.87
C THR A 191 -14.60 -12.20 -20.37
N ALA A 192 -13.49 -12.77 -20.84
CA ALA A 192 -13.47 -14.11 -21.44
C ALA A 192 -12.97 -15.25 -20.53
N LYS A 193 -12.84 -15.05 -19.21
CA LYS A 193 -12.36 -16.09 -18.26
C LYS A 193 -13.36 -16.47 -17.16
N ILE A 194 -14.67 -16.28 -17.40
CA ILE A 194 -15.73 -16.86 -16.57
C ILE A 194 -16.73 -17.54 -17.51
N GLY A 195 -16.50 -18.82 -17.76
CA GLY A 195 -17.38 -19.75 -18.47
C GLY A 195 -17.18 -21.12 -17.87
#